data_AF-A0A0Q5DLB8-F1
#
_entry.id   AF-A0A0Q5DLB8-F1
#
_cell.length_a   1.000
_cell.length_b   1.000
_cell.length_c   1.000
_cell.angle_alpha   90.00
_cell.angle_beta   90.00
_cell.angle_gamma   90.00
#
_symmetry.space_group_name_H-M   'P 1'
#
loop_
_entity.id
_entity.type
_entity.pdbx_description
1 polymer ?
#
loop_
_entity_poly.entity_id
_entity_poly.type
_entity_poly.pdbx_seq_one_letter_code
_entity_poly.pdbx_strand_id
1 'polypeptide(L)'
;MSAIVGERDNLIMNTVPRFAAAVDRVLLLAVSSSLFRVPTAGLTTPSSVTFTAGLINMSGAVAFSASNASVLSQSGNTVVLAAAGMVGNTVTVTATITVDGITYTATQTVSKVFDGYDGKPGAPGDPGSPGVKGNSARVCYSKTSLTSLSNSPTSISTEGDNSYPPPNMWGQGTVWEGSPQILAAGENLYRSDGTYNPNTGVTSWAAPYMNSFKVFALDAFTANLGRMTSGDITGTVLHGGPGYAHSTYTWPQNLQGGYHLSADGLLLGNPLTGRYFQLTGSGDVYAPGLSIVNGSAIFSGNLAAATGTFAGELQAATGTIGLLRSKAAGQRTEFDSNGVRAYGPNSGNPMGGLVARMGVW
;
A
#
# COMPACT_ATOMS: atom_id res chain seq x y z
N MET A 1 -34.13 -131.02 -41.01
CA MET A 1 -33.84 -129.65 -41.46
C MET A 1 -34.62 -128.69 -40.59
N SER A 2 -33.95 -127.98 -39.68
CA SER A 2 -34.40 -126.69 -39.17
C SER A 2 -33.14 -125.83 -39.08
N ALA A 3 -33.15 -124.69 -39.75
CA ALA A 3 -31.98 -123.87 -40.00
C ALA A 3 -31.58 -123.14 -38.71
N ILE A 4 -30.43 -123.51 -38.13
CA ILE A 4 -29.75 -122.76 -37.06
C ILE A 4 -29.06 -121.55 -37.72
N VAL A 5 -29.84 -120.63 -38.29
CA VAL A 5 -29.34 -119.41 -38.91
C VAL A 5 -30.16 -118.24 -38.35
N GLY A 6 -29.52 -117.43 -37.51
CA GLY A 6 -30.07 -116.14 -37.06
C GLY A 6 -30.30 -115.99 -35.55
N GLU A 7 -30.49 -117.07 -34.78
CA GLU A 7 -30.76 -116.93 -33.34
C GLU A 7 -29.55 -116.43 -32.54
N ARG A 8 -28.35 -116.95 -32.83
CA ARG A 8 -27.11 -116.51 -32.17
C ARG A 8 -26.76 -115.07 -32.53
N ASP A 9 -26.95 -114.68 -33.78
CA ASP A 9 -26.68 -113.31 -34.25
C ASP A 9 -27.71 -112.32 -33.70
N ASN A 10 -28.99 -112.69 -33.59
CA ASN A 10 -30.00 -111.88 -32.91
C ASN A 10 -29.70 -111.74 -31.41
N LEU A 11 -29.18 -112.77 -30.75
CA LEU A 11 -28.77 -112.71 -29.35
C LEU A 11 -27.54 -111.81 -29.13
N ILE A 12 -26.60 -111.77 -30.07
CA ILE A 12 -25.43 -110.88 -30.00
C ILE A 12 -25.83 -109.44 -30.34
N MET A 13 -26.69 -109.22 -31.35
CA MET A 13 -27.16 -107.88 -31.73
C MET A 13 -28.13 -107.25 -30.73
N ASN A 14 -28.84 -108.05 -29.92
CA ASN A 14 -29.68 -107.56 -28.81
C ASN A 14 -28.96 -107.50 -27.45
N THR A 15 -27.64 -107.69 -27.39
CA THR A 15 -26.92 -107.37 -26.15
C THR A 15 -26.79 -105.86 -25.99
N VAL A 16 -27.38 -105.34 -24.92
CA VAL A 16 -27.22 -103.94 -24.48
C VAL A 16 -25.71 -103.61 -24.38
N PRO A 17 -25.23 -102.48 -24.92
CA PRO A 17 -23.84 -102.06 -24.75
C PRO A 17 -23.47 -102.07 -23.25
N ARG A 18 -22.51 -102.91 -22.85
CA ARG A 18 -22.16 -103.09 -21.44
C ARG A 18 -21.33 -101.94 -20.85
N PHE A 19 -20.85 -101.02 -21.68
CA PHE A 19 -20.15 -99.81 -21.25
C PHE A 19 -20.46 -98.67 -22.23
N ALA A 20 -21.13 -97.61 -21.75
CA ALA A 20 -21.16 -96.33 -22.44
C ALA A 20 -19.80 -95.64 -22.28
N ALA A 21 -19.38 -94.83 -23.26
CA ALA A 21 -18.13 -94.06 -23.14
C ALA A 21 -18.17 -93.22 -21.86
N ALA A 22 -17.08 -93.24 -21.07
CA ALA A 22 -16.96 -92.40 -19.89
C ALA A 22 -16.96 -90.93 -20.33
N VAL A 23 -18.10 -90.26 -20.24
CA VAL A 23 -18.18 -88.81 -20.31
C VAL A 23 -17.98 -88.30 -18.90
N ASP A 24 -16.82 -87.67 -18.66
CA ASP A 24 -16.58 -86.97 -17.40
C ASP A 24 -17.70 -85.93 -17.21
N ARG A 25 -18.34 -86.05 -16.05
CA ARG A 25 -19.55 -85.36 -15.66
C ARG A 25 -19.22 -84.50 -14.45
N VAL A 26 -19.57 -83.22 -14.52
CA VAL A 26 -19.24 -82.27 -13.45
C VAL A 26 -20.44 -81.39 -13.13
N LEU A 27 -20.69 -81.22 -11.83
CA LEU A 27 -21.55 -80.18 -11.28
C LEU A 27 -20.65 -79.06 -10.76
N LEU A 28 -20.82 -77.85 -11.28
CA LEU A 28 -20.16 -76.63 -10.82
C LEU A 28 -21.18 -75.74 -10.12
N LEU A 29 -20.73 -75.00 -9.10
CA LEU A 29 -21.57 -74.02 -8.41
C LEU A 29 -20.85 -72.67 -8.37
N ALA A 30 -21.34 -71.71 -9.15
CA ALA A 30 -20.86 -70.33 -9.12
C ALA A 30 -21.72 -69.48 -8.19
N VAL A 31 -21.14 -68.48 -7.53
CA VAL A 31 -21.86 -67.51 -6.68
C VAL A 31 -21.51 -66.09 -7.10
N SER A 32 -22.48 -65.18 -7.10
CA SER A 32 -22.29 -63.79 -7.51
C SER A 32 -21.48 -62.95 -6.51
N SER A 33 -21.47 -63.31 -5.23
CA SER A 33 -20.59 -62.77 -4.19
C SER A 33 -20.50 -63.78 -3.04
N SER A 34 -19.32 -63.94 -2.44
CA SER A 34 -19.12 -64.76 -1.23
C SER A 34 -19.37 -63.97 0.07
N LEU A 35 -19.69 -62.68 -0.03
CA LEU A 35 -19.79 -61.80 1.12
C LEU A 35 -20.98 -60.85 1.04
N PHE A 36 -21.57 -60.59 2.20
CA PHE A 36 -22.45 -59.47 2.49
C PHE A 36 -21.74 -58.51 3.45
N ARG A 37 -21.46 -57.28 3.02
CA ARG A 37 -21.02 -56.23 3.94
C ARG A 37 -22.22 -55.68 4.70
N VAL A 38 -22.13 -55.63 6.01
CA VAL A 38 -23.11 -55.05 6.92
C VAL A 38 -22.51 -53.79 7.53
N PRO A 39 -22.73 -52.61 6.93
CA PRO A 39 -22.21 -51.36 7.46
C PRO A 39 -22.93 -50.99 8.76
N THR A 40 -22.29 -50.16 9.58
CA THR A 40 -22.87 -49.61 10.82
C THR A 40 -24.20 -48.87 10.57
N ALA A 41 -24.41 -48.36 9.34
CA ALA A 41 -25.63 -47.68 8.89
C ALA A 41 -26.80 -48.61 8.51
N GLY A 42 -26.63 -49.95 8.56
CA GLY A 42 -27.74 -50.92 8.62
C GLY A 42 -28.21 -51.58 7.32
N LEU A 43 -27.73 -51.16 6.13
CA LEU A 43 -28.13 -51.81 4.85
C LEU A 43 -27.05 -52.73 4.29
N THR A 44 -27.35 -54.02 4.19
CA THR A 44 -26.39 -55.02 3.68
C THR A 44 -26.16 -54.92 2.17
N THR A 45 -24.90 -54.97 1.74
CA THR A 45 -24.51 -54.92 0.32
C THR A 45 -23.66 -56.14 -0.08
N PRO A 46 -24.04 -56.92 -1.11
CA PRO A 46 -25.29 -56.83 -1.87
C PRO A 46 -26.53 -57.19 -1.01
N SER A 47 -27.75 -56.97 -1.48
CA SER A 47 -28.96 -57.36 -0.75
C SER A 47 -29.29 -58.86 -0.90
N SER A 48 -28.77 -59.49 -1.95
CA SER A 48 -28.86 -60.92 -2.23
C SER A 48 -27.67 -61.39 -3.05
N VAL A 49 -27.44 -62.69 -3.05
CA VAL A 49 -26.46 -63.37 -3.90
C VAL A 49 -27.13 -64.51 -4.64
N THR A 50 -26.69 -64.74 -5.87
CA THR A 50 -27.24 -65.75 -6.76
C THR A 50 -26.23 -66.86 -6.95
N PHE A 51 -26.66 -68.10 -6.77
CA PHE A 51 -25.88 -69.29 -7.07
C PHE A 51 -26.40 -69.92 -8.35
N THR A 52 -25.51 -70.26 -9.27
CA THR A 52 -25.86 -70.89 -10.55
C THR A 52 -25.15 -72.22 -10.68
N ALA A 53 -25.92 -73.30 -10.85
CA ALA A 53 -25.38 -74.62 -11.09
C ALA A 53 -25.08 -74.81 -12.58
N GLY A 54 -23.81 -75.07 -12.89
CA GLY A 54 -23.35 -75.45 -14.23
C GLY A 54 -23.27 -76.97 -14.35
N LEU A 55 -23.95 -77.53 -15.35
CA LEU A 55 -23.92 -78.97 -15.64
C LEU A 55 -23.08 -79.22 -16.90
N ILE A 56 -22.03 -80.02 -16.77
CA ILE A 56 -21.18 -80.42 -17.90
C ILE A 56 -21.43 -81.90 -18.20
N ASN A 57 -21.76 -82.21 -19.47
CA ASN A 57 -22.08 -83.56 -19.97
C ASN A 57 -23.19 -84.29 -19.19
N MET A 58 -24.06 -83.53 -18.51
CA MET A 58 -25.27 -84.01 -17.85
C MET A 58 -26.37 -82.96 -17.96
N SER A 59 -27.63 -83.38 -17.80
CA SER A 59 -28.79 -82.49 -17.77
C SER A 59 -29.79 -82.94 -16.72
N GLY A 60 -30.47 -82.02 -16.07
CA GLY A 60 -31.51 -82.31 -15.09
C GLY A 60 -31.73 -81.14 -14.13
N ALA A 61 -32.66 -81.34 -13.21
CA ALA A 61 -32.93 -80.38 -12.15
C ALA A 61 -31.95 -80.58 -10.99
N VAL A 62 -31.31 -79.49 -10.58
CA VAL A 62 -30.38 -79.48 -9.44
C VAL A 62 -31.17 -79.16 -8.16
N ALA A 63 -31.00 -79.98 -7.12
CA ALA A 63 -31.53 -79.70 -5.79
C ALA A 63 -30.56 -78.80 -5.02
N PHE A 64 -31.06 -77.77 -4.34
CA PHE A 64 -30.27 -76.90 -3.49
C PHE A 64 -30.66 -77.05 -2.02
N SER A 65 -29.68 -77.02 -1.13
CA SER A 65 -29.89 -76.94 0.31
C SER A 65 -28.95 -75.90 0.94
N ALA A 66 -29.39 -75.30 2.04
CA ALA A 66 -28.54 -74.45 2.88
C ALA A 66 -28.08 -75.24 4.11
N SER A 67 -26.90 -74.94 4.63
CA SER A 67 -26.32 -75.58 5.83
C SER A 67 -27.10 -75.32 7.12
N ASN A 68 -28.11 -74.45 7.08
CA ASN A 68 -29.00 -74.12 8.19
C ASN A 68 -30.37 -73.70 7.62
N ALA A 69 -31.27 -73.20 8.46
CA ALA A 69 -32.63 -72.79 8.06
C ALA A 69 -32.69 -71.52 7.19
N SER A 70 -31.61 -71.13 6.51
CA SER A 70 -31.62 -69.99 5.59
C SER A 70 -32.53 -70.24 4.40
N VAL A 71 -33.26 -69.19 4.02
CA VAL A 71 -34.27 -69.28 2.97
C VAL A 71 -33.60 -69.12 1.61
N LEU A 72 -33.83 -70.12 0.74
CA LEU A 72 -33.36 -70.18 -0.63
C LEU A 72 -34.55 -70.05 -1.58
N SER A 73 -34.46 -69.15 -2.56
CA SER A 73 -35.47 -68.99 -3.61
C SER A 73 -34.96 -69.57 -4.92
N GLN A 74 -35.42 -70.78 -5.27
CA GLN A 74 -34.96 -71.50 -6.46
C GLN A 74 -35.77 -71.14 -7.71
N SER A 75 -35.07 -70.99 -8.84
CA SER A 75 -35.64 -70.89 -10.18
C SER A 75 -34.76 -71.67 -11.16
N GLY A 76 -35.25 -72.82 -11.62
CA GLY A 76 -34.46 -73.75 -12.43
C GLY A 76 -33.18 -74.22 -11.72
N ASN A 77 -32.03 -74.13 -12.39
CA ASN A 77 -30.72 -74.48 -11.85
C ASN A 77 -30.00 -73.28 -11.20
N THR A 78 -30.77 -72.28 -10.77
CA THR A 78 -30.28 -71.09 -10.07
C THR A 78 -31.03 -70.94 -8.75
N VAL A 79 -30.34 -70.48 -7.70
CA VAL A 79 -30.94 -70.20 -6.40
C VAL A 79 -30.45 -68.87 -5.84
N VAL A 80 -31.35 -68.09 -5.23
CA VAL A 80 -31.02 -66.80 -4.63
C VAL A 80 -31.07 -66.91 -3.10
N LEU A 81 -30.03 -66.40 -2.44
CA LEU A 81 -29.96 -66.20 -1.00
C LEU A 81 -29.98 -64.70 -0.71
N ALA A 82 -31.04 -64.20 -0.08
CA ALA A 82 -31.09 -62.82 0.39
C ALA A 82 -30.33 -62.68 1.72
N ALA A 83 -29.65 -61.54 1.94
CA ALA A 83 -28.95 -61.28 3.20
C ALA A 83 -29.90 -61.33 4.41
N ALA A 84 -31.14 -60.89 4.23
CA ALA A 84 -32.21 -60.96 5.23
C ALA A 84 -32.74 -62.39 5.45
N GLY A 85 -32.61 -63.27 4.46
CA GLY A 85 -33.02 -64.67 4.53
C GLY A 85 -31.95 -65.59 5.15
N MET A 86 -30.74 -65.09 5.41
CA MET A 86 -29.69 -65.85 6.08
C MET A 86 -29.98 -65.98 7.58
N VAL A 87 -30.05 -67.22 8.06
CA VAL A 87 -29.99 -67.55 9.48
C VAL A 87 -28.51 -67.63 9.88
N GLY A 88 -28.08 -66.73 10.77
CA GLY A 88 -26.67 -66.60 11.18
C GLY A 88 -25.80 -65.76 10.24
N ASN A 89 -24.49 -65.76 10.51
CA ASN A 89 -23.51 -64.94 9.78
C ASN A 89 -22.79 -65.68 8.65
N THR A 90 -22.95 -66.99 8.55
CA THR A 90 -22.33 -67.80 7.49
C THR A 90 -23.31 -68.90 7.07
N VAL A 91 -23.43 -69.10 5.75
CA VAL A 91 -24.29 -70.13 5.14
C VAL A 91 -23.52 -70.81 4.02
N THR A 92 -23.51 -72.14 4.03
CA THR A 92 -23.00 -72.94 2.91
C THR A 92 -24.19 -73.45 2.11
N VAL A 93 -24.22 -73.15 0.82
CA VAL A 93 -25.22 -73.65 -0.13
C VAL A 93 -24.63 -74.85 -0.85
N THR A 94 -25.38 -75.94 -0.86
CA THR A 94 -25.02 -77.22 -1.48
C THR A 94 -25.96 -77.47 -2.66
N ALA A 95 -25.39 -77.66 -3.84
CA ALA A 95 -26.08 -78.12 -5.04
C ALA A 95 -25.86 -79.62 -5.22
N THR A 96 -26.91 -80.37 -5.54
CA THR A 96 -26.86 -81.83 -5.70
C THR A 96 -27.70 -82.28 -6.89
N ILE A 97 -27.18 -83.22 -7.68
CA ILE A 97 -27.91 -83.92 -8.74
C ILE A 97 -27.48 -85.38 -8.80
N THR A 98 -28.44 -86.28 -9.02
CA THR A 98 -28.16 -87.71 -9.23
C THR A 98 -28.46 -88.08 -10.67
N VAL A 99 -27.47 -88.60 -11.39
CA VAL A 99 -27.61 -89.05 -12.78
C VAL A 99 -27.00 -90.45 -12.89
N ASP A 100 -27.76 -91.40 -13.42
CA ASP A 100 -27.37 -92.81 -13.56
C ASP A 100 -26.87 -93.44 -12.24
N GLY A 101 -27.48 -93.05 -11.12
CA GLY A 101 -27.17 -93.58 -9.78
C GLY A 101 -25.94 -92.94 -9.10
N ILE A 102 -25.25 -92.00 -9.75
CA ILE A 102 -24.13 -91.25 -9.15
C ILE A 102 -24.59 -89.85 -8.75
N THR A 103 -24.30 -89.47 -7.50
CA THR A 103 -24.62 -88.14 -6.96
C THR A 103 -23.44 -87.20 -7.07
N TYR A 104 -23.64 -86.07 -7.75
CA TYR A 104 -22.68 -84.99 -7.89
C TYR A 104 -23.06 -83.87 -6.93
N THR A 105 -22.06 -83.32 -6.23
CA THR A 105 -22.27 -82.29 -5.22
C THR A 105 -21.26 -81.16 -5.41
N ALA A 106 -21.73 -79.91 -5.32
CA ALA A 106 -20.89 -78.72 -5.28
C ALA A 106 -21.38 -77.78 -4.17
N THR A 107 -20.45 -77.11 -3.49
CA THR A 107 -20.75 -76.24 -2.34
C THR A 107 -20.12 -74.87 -2.49
N GLN A 108 -20.79 -73.84 -1.97
CA GLN A 108 -20.27 -72.47 -1.89
C GLN A 108 -20.72 -71.83 -0.57
N THR A 109 -19.82 -71.08 0.08
CA THR A 109 -20.08 -70.43 1.37
C THR A 109 -20.17 -68.91 1.21
N VAL A 110 -21.16 -68.33 1.90
CA VAL A 110 -21.38 -66.87 1.95
C VAL A 110 -21.40 -66.41 3.41
N SER A 111 -20.71 -65.30 3.70
CA SER A 111 -20.60 -64.73 5.06
C SER A 111 -21.02 -63.26 5.15
N LYS A 112 -21.53 -62.85 6.32
CA LYS A 112 -21.75 -61.45 6.71
C LYS A 112 -20.52 -60.89 7.40
N VAL A 113 -20.07 -59.71 6.98
CA VAL A 113 -18.94 -58.97 7.58
C VAL A 113 -19.45 -57.63 8.08
N PHE A 114 -19.26 -57.35 9.37
CA PHE A 114 -19.73 -56.13 10.04
C PHE A 114 -18.60 -55.09 10.14
N ASP A 115 -18.93 -53.82 9.90
CA ASP A 115 -18.00 -52.71 10.15
C ASP A 115 -17.84 -52.46 11.67
N GLY A 116 -16.68 -51.93 12.09
CA GLY A 116 -16.42 -51.54 13.48
C GLY A 116 -17.04 -50.18 13.85
N TYR A 117 -17.10 -49.87 15.16
CA TYR A 117 -17.47 -48.54 15.65
C TYR A 117 -16.30 -47.56 15.49
N ASP A 118 -16.58 -46.32 15.09
CA ASP A 118 -15.58 -45.24 15.08
C ASP A 118 -15.16 -44.88 16.53
N GLY A 119 -13.88 -44.55 16.72
CA GLY A 119 -13.35 -44.05 18.00
C GLY A 119 -13.84 -42.62 18.29
N LYS A 120 -13.97 -42.26 19.57
CA LYS A 120 -14.28 -40.87 19.97
C LYS A 120 -13.10 -39.95 19.61
N PRO A 121 -13.33 -38.74 19.06
CA PRO A 121 -12.29 -37.72 18.93
C PRO A 121 -11.66 -37.38 20.30
N GLY A 122 -10.37 -37.06 20.32
CA GLY A 122 -9.70 -36.54 21.51
C GLY A 122 -10.27 -35.17 21.91
N ALA A 123 -10.13 -34.81 23.19
CA ALA A 123 -10.52 -33.48 23.66
C ALA A 123 -9.63 -32.38 23.01
N PRO A 124 -10.19 -31.20 22.70
CA PRO A 124 -9.38 -30.03 22.32
C PRO A 124 -8.36 -29.68 23.41
N GLY A 125 -7.18 -29.20 23.01
CA GLY A 125 -6.22 -28.62 23.95
C GLY A 125 -6.71 -27.30 24.54
N ASP A 126 -6.25 -26.97 25.75
CA ASP A 126 -6.57 -25.70 26.39
C ASP A 126 -6.01 -24.51 25.58
N PRO A 127 -6.73 -23.37 25.50
CA PRO A 127 -6.17 -22.14 24.94
C PRO A 127 -4.90 -21.70 25.68
N GLY A 128 -3.94 -21.14 24.95
CA GLY A 128 -2.76 -20.51 25.56
C GLY A 128 -3.12 -19.28 26.39
N SER A 129 -2.31 -18.97 27.40
CA SER A 129 -2.48 -17.77 28.23
C SER A 129 -2.40 -16.48 27.38
N PRO A 130 -3.22 -15.45 27.68
CA PRO A 130 -3.10 -14.14 27.05
C PRO A 130 -1.70 -13.53 27.23
N GLY A 131 -1.23 -12.77 26.23
CA GLY A 131 0.02 -12.02 26.31
C GLY A 131 -0.02 -10.91 27.36
N VAL A 132 1.16 -10.52 27.84
CA VAL A 132 1.32 -9.40 28.80
C VAL A 132 0.90 -8.08 28.14
N LYS A 133 0.16 -7.23 28.87
CA LYS A 133 -0.20 -5.89 28.38
C LYS A 133 1.07 -5.02 28.26
N GLY A 134 1.25 -4.37 27.12
CA GLY A 134 2.38 -3.47 26.87
C GLY A 134 2.27 -2.14 27.61
N ASN A 135 3.41 -1.46 27.78
CA ASN A 135 3.44 -0.10 28.31
C ASN A 135 2.68 0.86 27.39
N SER A 136 2.11 1.93 27.97
CA SER A 136 1.34 2.93 27.25
C SER A 136 1.84 4.35 27.56
N ALA A 137 1.80 5.25 26.58
CA ALA A 137 2.15 6.65 26.76
C ALA A 137 1.09 7.40 27.59
N ARG A 138 1.54 8.37 28.38
CA ARG A 138 0.73 9.31 29.16
C ARG A 138 1.24 10.73 28.90
N VAL A 139 0.35 11.70 29.02
CA VAL A 139 0.66 13.12 28.88
C VAL A 139 -0.11 13.89 29.94
N CYS A 140 0.51 14.88 30.55
CA CYS A 140 -0.17 15.82 31.43
C CYS A 140 0.35 17.24 31.20
N TYR A 141 -0.44 18.21 31.64
CA TYR A 141 -0.23 19.63 31.44
C TYR A 141 -0.36 20.38 32.75
N SER A 142 0.42 21.45 32.89
CA SER A 142 0.26 22.45 33.95
C SER A 142 0.49 23.82 33.37
N LYS A 143 -0.39 24.77 33.67
CA LYS A 143 -0.15 26.19 33.45
C LYS A 143 0.57 26.79 34.65
N THR A 144 1.32 27.87 34.42
CA THR A 144 1.99 28.63 35.48
C THR A 144 2.36 30.02 34.97
N SER A 145 2.52 30.99 35.86
CA SER A 145 3.12 32.30 35.55
C SER A 145 4.65 32.30 35.69
N LEU A 146 5.25 31.15 36.06
CA LEU A 146 6.70 31.02 36.13
C LEU A 146 7.31 31.07 34.72
N THR A 147 8.48 31.70 34.61
CA THR A 147 9.27 31.76 33.37
C THR A 147 9.95 30.44 33.03
N SER A 148 10.15 29.57 34.02
CA SER A 148 10.72 28.23 33.89
C SER A 148 10.25 27.32 35.02
N LEU A 149 10.16 26.02 34.74
CA LEU A 149 10.04 24.97 35.75
C LEU A 149 11.41 24.33 36.01
N SER A 150 11.60 23.81 37.22
CA SER A 150 12.72 22.96 37.59
C SER A 150 12.76 21.70 36.72
N ASN A 151 13.96 21.26 36.36
CA ASN A 151 14.19 19.95 35.73
C ASN A 151 14.55 18.85 36.76
N SER A 152 14.51 19.18 38.06
CA SER A 152 14.76 18.27 39.16
C SER A 152 13.48 18.01 39.96
N PRO A 153 13.13 16.74 40.24
CA PRO A 153 13.81 15.54 39.75
C PRO A 153 13.55 15.31 38.26
N THR A 154 14.45 14.61 37.58
CA THR A 154 14.34 14.33 36.14
C THR A 154 13.22 13.34 35.80
N SER A 155 12.78 12.57 36.80
CA SER A 155 11.59 11.73 36.72
C SER A 155 10.91 11.59 38.07
N ILE A 156 9.61 11.33 38.04
CA ILE A 156 8.81 10.94 39.21
C ILE A 156 7.95 9.75 38.85
N SER A 157 7.42 9.05 39.86
CA SER A 157 6.48 7.95 39.66
C SER A 157 5.20 8.20 40.43
N THR A 158 4.07 7.86 39.82
CA THR A 158 2.73 7.92 40.42
C THR A 158 2.03 6.59 40.22
N GLU A 159 1.19 6.19 41.17
CA GLU A 159 0.42 4.94 41.07
C GLU A 159 -0.84 5.14 40.23
N GLY A 160 -1.14 4.20 39.34
CA GLY A 160 -2.30 4.23 38.46
C GLY A 160 -2.05 4.84 37.08
N ASP A 161 -3.00 4.61 36.19
CA ASP A 161 -2.97 5.09 34.80
C ASP A 161 -3.54 6.50 34.62
N ASN A 162 -4.33 6.96 35.60
CA ASN A 162 -4.98 8.26 35.67
C ASN A 162 -4.41 9.14 36.81
N SER A 163 -3.15 8.91 37.19
CA SER A 163 -2.46 9.74 38.17
C SER A 163 -1.51 10.72 37.53
N TYR A 164 -1.41 11.90 38.13
CA TYR A 164 -0.60 13.01 37.64
C TYR A 164 0.50 13.36 38.66
N PRO A 165 1.58 14.02 38.20
CA PRO A 165 2.59 14.56 39.07
C PRO A 165 2.01 15.36 40.24
N PRO A 166 2.58 15.25 41.45
CA PRO A 166 2.14 16.04 42.59
C PRO A 166 2.15 17.55 42.29
N PRO A 167 1.23 18.33 42.88
CA PRO A 167 1.31 19.77 42.82
C PRO A 167 2.68 20.29 43.29
N ASN A 168 3.13 21.38 42.69
CA ASN A 168 4.40 22.05 42.99
C ASN A 168 5.68 21.26 42.69
N MET A 169 5.59 20.05 42.12
CA MET A 169 6.73 19.14 41.96
C MET A 169 7.93 19.78 41.26
N TRP A 170 7.68 20.50 40.17
CA TRP A 170 8.71 21.17 39.37
C TRP A 170 8.63 22.70 39.43
N GLY A 171 7.77 23.24 40.28
CA GLY A 171 7.63 24.69 40.44
C GLY A 171 6.38 25.05 41.22
N GLN A 172 6.50 26.01 42.13
CA GLN A 172 5.39 26.45 42.98
C GLN A 172 4.22 26.97 42.14
N GLY A 173 3.00 26.60 42.54
CA GLY A 173 1.75 26.91 41.85
C GLY A 173 1.40 25.98 40.68
N THR A 174 2.15 24.91 40.43
CA THR A 174 1.81 23.94 39.36
C THR A 174 0.80 22.89 39.84
N VAL A 175 -0.17 22.58 38.97
CA VAL A 175 -1.15 21.51 39.15
C VAL A 175 -1.26 20.78 37.82
N TRP A 176 -1.09 19.46 37.83
CA TRP A 176 -0.99 18.64 36.64
C TRP A 176 -2.30 17.94 36.31
N GLU A 177 -2.74 18.06 35.05
CA GLU A 177 -4.03 17.55 34.58
C GLU A 177 -3.89 16.91 33.19
N GLY A 178 -4.80 16.00 32.81
CA GLY A 178 -4.74 15.28 31.54
C GLY A 178 -5.13 16.11 30.31
N SER A 179 -5.71 17.29 30.50
CA SER A 179 -6.13 18.20 29.42
C SER A 179 -5.39 19.52 29.48
N PRO A 180 -5.02 20.13 28.33
CA PRO A 180 -4.44 21.47 28.29
C PRO A 180 -5.37 22.51 28.92
N GLN A 181 -4.84 23.29 29.86
CA GLN A 181 -5.58 24.38 30.51
C GLN A 181 -5.59 25.65 29.63
N ILE A 182 -6.64 26.47 29.75
CA ILE A 182 -6.73 27.75 29.04
C ILE A 182 -5.75 28.76 29.66
N LEU A 183 -4.94 29.40 28.80
CA LEU A 183 -3.94 30.39 29.20
C LEU A 183 -4.50 31.83 29.22
N ALA A 184 -4.25 32.52 30.33
CA ALA A 184 -4.32 33.97 30.45
C ALA A 184 -3.01 34.65 30.02
N ALA A 185 -3.02 35.98 29.92
CA ALA A 185 -1.80 36.74 29.64
C ALA A 185 -0.77 36.55 30.77
N GLY A 186 0.48 36.29 30.41
CA GLY A 186 1.57 36.04 31.37
C GLY A 186 1.65 34.61 31.89
N GLU A 187 0.80 33.69 31.40
CA GLU A 187 0.87 32.26 31.73
C GLU A 187 1.51 31.44 30.61
N ASN A 188 2.28 30.44 31.01
CA ASN A 188 2.93 29.45 30.16
C ASN A 188 2.29 28.08 30.37
N LEU A 189 2.12 27.29 29.29
CA LEU A 189 1.68 25.90 29.38
C LEU A 189 2.89 24.98 29.33
N TYR A 190 3.08 24.19 30.38
CA TYR A 190 4.06 23.12 30.43
C TYR A 190 3.40 21.77 30.20
N ARG A 191 4.17 20.83 29.65
CA ARG A 191 3.80 19.44 29.40
C ARG A 191 4.84 18.53 30.03
N SER A 192 4.37 17.41 30.59
CA SER A 192 5.22 16.28 30.99
C SER A 192 4.71 15.02 30.28
N ASP A 193 5.66 14.23 29.77
CA ASP A 193 5.37 12.95 29.12
C ASP A 193 5.62 11.81 30.11
N GLY A 194 4.72 10.84 30.12
CA GLY A 194 4.75 9.71 31.03
C GLY A 194 4.65 8.37 30.32
N THR A 195 5.08 7.30 31.02
CA THR A 195 4.94 5.91 30.56
C THR A 195 4.26 5.11 31.66
N TYR A 196 3.05 4.60 31.39
CA TYR A 196 2.32 3.69 32.28
C TYR A 196 2.70 2.24 32.00
N ASN A 197 3.14 1.53 33.03
CA ASN A 197 3.41 0.10 32.99
C ASN A 197 2.25 -0.66 33.68
N PRO A 198 1.40 -1.39 32.94
CA PRO A 198 0.27 -2.10 33.52
C PRO A 198 0.67 -3.28 34.43
N ASN A 199 1.92 -3.74 34.38
CA ASN A 199 2.41 -4.82 35.22
C ASN A 199 2.78 -4.35 36.63
N THR A 200 3.30 -3.12 36.76
CA THR A 200 3.63 -2.52 38.06
C THR A 200 2.52 -1.58 38.56
N GLY A 201 1.59 -1.18 37.68
CA GLY A 201 0.58 -0.19 38.01
C GLY A 201 1.15 1.22 38.20
N VAL A 202 2.35 1.51 37.70
CA VAL A 202 3.05 2.78 37.91
C VAL A 202 3.14 3.57 36.59
N THR A 203 2.93 4.88 36.68
CA THR A 203 3.25 5.85 35.63
C THR A 203 4.53 6.58 36.00
N SER A 204 5.55 6.51 35.15
CA SER A 204 6.78 7.30 35.30
C SER A 204 6.71 8.55 34.42
N TRP A 205 6.81 9.73 35.01
CA TRP A 205 6.73 11.03 34.34
C TRP A 205 8.12 11.66 34.22
N ALA A 206 8.44 12.20 33.05
CA ALA A 206 9.66 12.96 32.81
C ALA A 206 9.55 14.42 33.30
N ALA A 207 10.68 15.07 33.53
CA ALA A 207 10.70 16.50 33.79
C ALA A 207 9.99 17.29 32.67
N PRO A 208 9.26 18.36 33.02
CA PRO A 208 8.39 19.04 32.08
C PRO A 208 9.15 19.98 31.14
N TYR A 209 8.54 20.25 29.99
CA TYR A 209 9.01 21.23 29.00
C TYR A 209 7.86 22.18 28.61
N MET A 210 8.22 23.38 28.15
CA MET A 210 7.24 24.38 27.74
C MET A 210 6.61 23.97 26.41
N ASN A 211 5.28 23.79 26.39
CA ASN A 211 4.51 23.33 25.24
C ASN A 211 3.98 24.48 24.39
N SER A 212 3.59 25.59 25.01
CA SER A 212 3.15 26.79 24.29
C SER A 212 3.44 28.06 25.07
N PHE A 213 3.88 29.08 24.33
CA PHE A 213 4.08 30.44 24.81
C PHE A 213 3.08 31.36 24.13
N LYS A 214 2.18 31.99 24.89
CA LYS A 214 1.23 32.98 24.38
C LYS A 214 1.58 34.34 24.96
N VAL A 215 1.86 35.29 24.09
CA VAL A 215 2.22 36.65 24.47
C VAL A 215 1.49 37.67 23.63
N PHE A 216 1.26 38.85 24.20
CA PHE A 216 0.65 39.98 23.51
C PHE A 216 1.66 40.69 22.61
N ALA A 217 2.80 41.09 23.19
CA ALA A 217 3.93 41.68 22.49
C ALA A 217 5.23 41.14 23.08
N LEU A 218 6.24 41.00 22.23
CA LEU A 218 7.62 40.75 22.64
C LEU A 218 8.41 42.00 22.30
N ASP A 219 9.04 42.59 23.31
CA ASP A 219 9.91 43.76 23.12
C ASP A 219 11.25 43.36 22.47
N ALA A 220 11.79 42.19 22.85
CA ALA A 220 12.93 41.56 22.19
C ALA A 220 12.82 40.04 22.23
N PHE A 221 13.10 39.37 21.11
CA PHE A 221 13.28 37.93 21.06
C PHE A 221 14.32 37.54 19.99
N THR A 222 15.12 36.53 20.29
CA THR A 222 16.07 35.93 19.34
C THR A 222 15.57 34.54 18.99
N ALA A 223 15.37 34.26 17.71
CA ALA A 223 14.90 32.96 17.24
C ALA A 223 15.58 32.56 15.92
N ASN A 224 15.90 31.27 15.78
CA ASN A 224 16.16 30.68 14.47
C ASN A 224 14.82 30.27 13.87
N LEU A 225 14.25 31.16 13.05
CA LEU A 225 12.97 30.94 12.40
C LEU A 225 13.19 30.16 11.10
N GLY A 226 12.44 29.09 10.92
CA GLY A 226 12.30 28.42 9.62
C GLY A 226 11.31 29.17 8.74
N ARG A 227 10.20 28.51 8.38
CA ARG A 227 9.10 29.15 7.65
C ARG A 227 8.21 29.95 8.62
N MET A 228 8.04 31.24 8.37
CA MET A 228 7.14 32.13 9.11
C MET A 228 5.82 32.31 8.34
N THR A 229 4.69 32.28 9.04
CA THR A 229 3.38 32.71 8.54
C THR A 229 2.89 33.84 9.43
N SER A 230 2.82 35.05 8.87
CA SER A 230 2.41 36.27 9.56
C SER A 230 1.40 37.04 8.72
N GLY A 231 0.68 37.96 9.36
CA GLY A 231 0.06 39.07 8.64
C GLY A 231 1.14 40.05 8.18
N ASP A 232 0.95 41.32 8.46
CA ASP A 232 1.92 42.35 8.09
C ASP A 232 3.15 42.32 9.00
N ILE A 233 4.32 42.45 8.38
CA ILE A 233 5.60 42.64 9.04
C ILE A 233 6.02 44.09 8.81
N THR A 234 5.95 44.93 9.84
CA THR A 234 6.19 46.38 9.74
C THR A 234 7.48 46.80 10.43
N GLY A 235 8.16 47.83 9.92
CA GLY A 235 9.35 48.40 10.57
C GLY A 235 10.57 47.47 10.59
N THR A 236 10.63 46.50 9.67
CA THR A 236 11.68 45.49 9.68
C THR A 236 12.91 45.87 8.90
N VAL A 237 14.02 45.37 9.40
CA VAL A 237 15.28 45.29 8.67
C VAL A 237 15.52 43.82 8.33
N LEU A 238 15.58 43.50 7.04
CA LEU A 238 15.91 42.16 6.55
C LEU A 238 17.33 42.17 5.99
N HIS A 239 18.15 41.26 6.53
CA HIS A 239 19.53 41.06 6.15
C HIS A 239 19.71 39.70 5.49
N GLY A 240 20.53 39.60 4.43
CA GLY A 240 20.83 38.33 3.78
C GLY A 240 22.28 38.23 3.31
N GLY A 241 23.05 37.32 3.93
CA GLY A 241 24.48 37.08 3.66
C GLY A 241 25.29 36.77 4.93
N PRO A 242 26.62 36.55 4.82
CA PRO A 242 27.47 36.29 5.98
C PRO A 242 27.74 37.56 6.84
N GLY A 243 27.44 37.50 8.16
CA GLY A 243 27.97 38.42 9.20
C GLY A 243 27.22 39.76 9.46
N TYR A 244 26.12 39.79 10.21
CA TYR A 244 25.28 41.01 10.35
C TYR A 244 24.94 41.49 11.77
N ALA A 245 24.93 42.82 11.93
CA ALA A 245 23.93 43.64 12.65
C ALA A 245 24.13 45.15 12.41
N HIS A 246 23.61 45.79 11.33
CA HIS A 246 23.57 47.27 11.23
C HIS A 246 22.38 47.80 10.38
N SER A 247 21.75 48.88 10.82
CA SER A 247 20.51 49.47 10.29
C SER A 247 20.69 50.54 9.21
N THR A 248 21.87 50.70 8.61
CA THR A 248 22.14 51.79 7.65
C THR A 248 22.73 51.28 6.34
N TYR A 249 22.58 52.07 5.27
CA TYR A 249 23.19 51.83 3.96
C TYR A 249 24.74 51.78 3.96
N THR A 250 25.40 51.95 5.11
CA THR A 250 26.86 51.74 5.24
C THR A 250 27.27 50.26 5.25
N TRP A 251 26.30 49.36 5.12
CA TRP A 251 26.50 47.93 5.07
C TRP A 251 26.65 47.41 3.62
N PRO A 252 27.54 46.41 3.35
CA PRO A 252 28.50 45.83 4.27
C PRO A 252 29.84 46.58 4.33
N GLN A 253 30.38 46.74 5.54
CA GLN A 253 31.69 47.36 5.77
C GLN A 253 32.88 46.47 5.38
N ASN A 254 32.66 45.18 5.15
CA ASN A 254 33.70 44.19 4.84
C ASN A 254 34.05 44.07 3.34
N LEU A 255 33.60 45.02 2.51
CA LEU A 255 33.78 45.02 1.04
C LEU A 255 33.15 43.82 0.30
N GLN A 256 32.35 42.97 0.97
CA GLN A 256 31.62 41.88 0.32
C GLN A 256 30.31 42.39 -0.32
N GLY A 257 29.61 41.54 -1.07
CA GLY A 257 28.29 41.85 -1.63
C GLY A 257 27.15 41.23 -0.81
N GLY A 258 25.92 41.64 -1.09
CA GLY A 258 24.69 41.04 -0.56
C GLY A 258 23.48 41.92 -0.85
N TYR A 259 22.45 41.83 -0.03
CA TYR A 259 21.31 42.75 -0.08
C TYR A 259 20.90 43.24 1.30
N HIS A 260 20.28 44.42 1.33
CA HIS A 260 19.75 45.09 2.50
C HIS A 260 18.40 45.68 2.18
N LEU A 261 17.40 45.40 3.02
CA LEU A 261 16.07 46.00 2.92
C LEU A 261 15.70 46.55 4.30
N SER A 262 15.51 47.87 4.39
CA SER A 262 15.06 48.58 5.60
C SER A 262 14.06 49.69 5.25
N ALA A 263 13.63 50.45 6.26
CA ALA A 263 12.86 51.68 6.07
C ALA A 263 13.58 52.73 5.20
N ASP A 264 14.90 52.67 5.11
CA ASP A 264 15.68 53.55 4.23
C ASP A 264 15.56 53.15 2.75
N GLY A 265 15.15 51.90 2.47
CA GLY A 265 14.89 51.34 1.14
C GLY A 265 15.62 50.02 0.87
N LEU A 266 15.88 49.73 -0.42
CA LEU A 266 16.57 48.53 -0.92
C LEU A 266 17.99 48.88 -1.36
N LEU A 267 18.97 48.06 -0.98
CA LEU A 267 20.33 48.08 -1.50
C LEU A 267 20.72 46.67 -1.94
N LEU A 268 21.24 46.54 -3.16
CA LEU A 268 21.86 45.35 -3.71
C LEU A 268 23.34 45.66 -3.97
N GLY A 269 24.25 44.78 -3.57
CA GLY A 269 25.70 45.00 -3.72
C GLY A 269 26.30 45.84 -2.59
N ASN A 270 27.35 46.60 -2.89
CA ASN A 270 28.09 47.37 -1.89
C ASN A 270 28.57 48.73 -2.45
N PRO A 271 28.07 49.87 -1.94
CA PRO A 271 28.49 51.21 -2.37
C PRO A 271 29.99 51.46 -2.22
N LEU A 272 30.64 50.88 -1.20
CA LEU A 272 32.08 51.02 -0.96
C LEU A 272 32.95 50.37 -2.05
N THR A 273 32.38 49.42 -2.80
CA THR A 273 33.07 48.74 -3.92
C THR A 273 32.79 49.39 -5.27
N GLY A 274 31.92 50.41 -5.31
CA GLY A 274 31.42 50.97 -6.57
C GLY A 274 30.64 49.96 -7.41
N ARG A 275 30.03 48.94 -6.79
CA ARG A 275 29.19 47.93 -7.46
C ARG A 275 27.91 47.72 -6.64
N TYR A 276 26.88 48.50 -6.95
CA TYR A 276 25.64 48.47 -6.20
C TYR A 276 24.43 48.96 -7.02
N PHE A 277 23.25 48.70 -6.49
CA PHE A 277 21.98 49.29 -6.89
C PHE A 277 21.21 49.65 -5.63
N GLN A 278 20.85 50.92 -5.46
CA GLN A 278 20.13 51.43 -4.30
C GLN A 278 18.82 52.06 -4.78
N LEU A 279 17.72 51.73 -4.11
CA LEU A 279 16.43 52.39 -4.20
C LEU A 279 16.10 52.89 -2.79
N THR A 280 15.99 54.21 -2.61
CA THR A 280 15.69 54.81 -1.30
C THR A 280 14.19 54.72 -0.97
N GLY A 281 13.85 54.96 0.29
CA GLY A 281 12.47 55.09 0.76
C GLY A 281 11.72 56.28 0.14
N SER A 282 12.44 57.29 -0.37
CA SER A 282 11.88 58.40 -1.17
C SER A 282 11.63 58.03 -2.63
N GLY A 283 12.09 56.87 -3.10
CA GLY A 283 11.97 56.43 -4.49
C GLY A 283 13.12 56.86 -5.41
N ASP A 284 14.19 57.44 -4.87
CA ASP A 284 15.38 57.79 -5.64
C ASP A 284 16.22 56.53 -5.94
N VAL A 285 16.85 56.49 -7.11
CA VAL A 285 17.67 55.36 -7.56
C VAL A 285 19.11 55.79 -7.71
N TYR A 286 20.04 54.98 -7.18
CA TYR A 286 21.48 55.19 -7.31
C TYR A 286 22.19 53.90 -7.72
N ALA A 287 23.06 54.02 -8.71
CA ALA A 287 23.99 52.98 -9.12
C ALA A 287 25.26 53.64 -9.71
N PRO A 288 26.38 52.92 -9.82
CA PRO A 288 27.55 53.41 -10.53
C PRO A 288 27.18 53.80 -11.97
N GLY A 289 27.36 55.08 -12.30
CA GLY A 289 27.05 55.59 -13.64
C GLY A 289 25.60 56.04 -13.87
N LEU A 290 24.69 55.84 -12.90
CA LEU A 290 23.27 56.17 -13.01
C LEU A 290 22.73 56.75 -11.68
N SER A 291 22.05 57.88 -11.75
CA SER A 291 21.16 58.32 -10.68
C SER A 291 19.81 58.75 -11.24
N ILE A 292 18.73 58.50 -10.49
CA ILE A 292 17.40 59.03 -10.75
C ILE A 292 16.95 59.71 -9.46
N VAL A 293 16.92 61.04 -9.48
CA VAL A 293 16.60 61.84 -8.28
C VAL A 293 15.51 62.84 -8.65
N ASN A 294 14.42 62.88 -7.88
CA ASN A 294 13.26 63.73 -8.17
C ASN A 294 12.74 63.59 -9.62
N GLY A 295 12.78 62.37 -10.17
CA GLY A 295 12.36 62.07 -11.54
C GLY A 295 13.37 62.43 -12.65
N SER A 296 14.53 62.99 -12.31
CA SER A 296 15.59 63.31 -13.28
C SER A 296 16.65 62.21 -13.34
N ALA A 297 16.82 61.61 -14.51
CA ALA A 297 17.84 60.60 -14.75
C ALA A 297 19.15 61.22 -15.23
N ILE A 298 20.25 60.93 -14.53
CA ILE A 298 21.60 61.38 -14.86
C ILE A 298 22.47 60.15 -15.13
N PHE A 299 23.14 60.16 -16.28
CA PHE A 299 24.13 59.15 -16.64
C PHE A 299 25.51 59.80 -16.68
N SER A 300 26.46 59.28 -15.90
CA SER A 300 27.84 59.80 -15.90
C SER A 300 28.81 58.98 -16.77
N GLY A 301 28.34 57.86 -17.34
CA GLY A 301 29.08 57.04 -18.30
C GLY A 301 28.59 57.18 -19.74
N ASN A 302 29.18 56.38 -20.63
CA ASN A 302 28.78 56.34 -22.04
C ASN A 302 27.45 55.59 -22.23
N LEU A 303 26.48 56.21 -22.90
CA LEU A 303 25.32 55.50 -23.44
C LEU A 303 25.70 54.84 -24.77
N ALA A 304 25.94 53.53 -24.75
CA ALA A 304 26.20 52.76 -25.96
C ALA A 304 24.89 52.21 -26.57
N ALA A 305 24.78 52.26 -27.90
CA ALA A 305 23.64 51.74 -28.65
C ALA A 305 22.25 52.27 -28.20
N ALA A 306 22.20 53.48 -27.63
CA ALA A 306 20.94 54.09 -27.23
C ALA A 306 20.07 54.38 -28.46
N THR A 307 18.80 53.96 -28.40
CA THR A 307 17.77 54.30 -29.38
C THR A 307 16.59 54.94 -28.64
N GLY A 308 15.96 55.96 -29.22
CA GLY A 308 14.86 56.65 -28.55
C GLY A 308 14.55 58.02 -29.14
N THR A 309 13.50 58.65 -28.58
CA THR A 309 13.13 60.04 -28.87
C THR A 309 13.50 60.88 -27.66
N PHE A 310 14.31 61.92 -27.85
CA PHE A 310 14.58 62.93 -26.83
C PHE A 310 13.58 64.08 -26.99
N ALA A 311 12.80 64.37 -25.94
CA ALA A 311 11.95 65.56 -25.90
C ALA A 311 12.68 66.67 -25.13
N GLY A 312 12.64 67.90 -25.66
CA GLY A 312 13.31 69.06 -25.06
C GLY A 312 14.53 69.54 -25.84
N GLU A 313 15.35 70.36 -25.18
CA GLU A 313 16.56 70.94 -25.74
C GLU A 313 17.79 70.05 -25.46
N LEU A 314 18.60 69.78 -26.48
CA LEU A 314 19.89 69.13 -26.33
C LEU A 314 20.96 70.20 -26.07
N GLN A 315 21.29 70.44 -24.80
CA GLN A 315 22.29 71.43 -24.40
C GLN A 315 23.70 70.83 -24.30
N ALA A 316 24.71 71.58 -24.73
CA ALA A 316 26.14 71.23 -24.62
C ALA A 316 26.54 69.85 -25.21
N ALA A 317 25.78 69.33 -26.18
CA ALA A 317 26.16 68.11 -26.88
C ALA A 317 27.41 68.34 -27.74
N THR A 318 28.44 67.53 -27.48
CA THR A 318 29.70 67.51 -28.23
C THR A 318 29.99 66.08 -28.68
N GLY A 319 30.69 65.92 -29.81
CA GLY A 319 31.05 64.62 -30.36
C GLY A 319 30.81 64.49 -31.86
N THR A 320 31.10 63.32 -32.41
CA THR A 320 30.80 63.00 -33.81
C THR A 320 29.33 62.62 -33.94
N ILE A 321 28.55 63.48 -34.58
CA ILE A 321 27.15 63.22 -34.86
C ILE A 321 27.04 62.81 -36.33
N GLY A 322 26.70 61.55 -36.60
CA GLY A 322 26.65 61.05 -37.98
C GLY A 322 25.61 61.76 -38.84
N LEU A 323 24.46 62.11 -38.26
CA LEU A 323 23.41 62.84 -38.96
C LEU A 323 22.50 63.59 -37.98
N LEU A 324 22.52 64.92 -38.03
CA LEU A 324 21.49 65.78 -37.43
C LEU A 324 20.42 66.06 -38.48
N ARG A 325 19.15 65.83 -38.14
CA ARG A 325 18.01 66.26 -38.98
C ARG A 325 17.12 67.19 -38.18
N SER A 326 17.06 68.45 -38.57
CA SER A 326 16.07 69.40 -38.08
C SER A 326 14.70 69.08 -38.70
N LYS A 327 13.94 68.18 -38.05
CA LYS A 327 12.53 67.84 -38.34
C LYS A 327 12.28 66.99 -39.62
N ALA A 328 11.20 66.21 -39.60
CA ALA A 328 10.74 65.38 -40.73
C ALA A 328 10.15 66.20 -41.91
N ALA A 329 9.78 67.47 -41.66
CA ALA A 329 9.30 68.41 -42.67
C ALA A 329 9.77 69.84 -42.33
N GLY A 330 10.44 70.50 -43.27
CA GLY A 330 10.96 71.86 -43.11
C GLY A 330 12.35 72.04 -43.72
N GLN A 331 13.01 73.15 -43.36
CA GLN A 331 14.41 73.37 -43.69
C GLN A 331 15.28 72.32 -42.98
N ARG A 332 16.13 71.64 -43.75
CA ARG A 332 17.04 70.60 -43.26
C ARG A 332 18.46 71.13 -43.29
N THR A 333 19.19 71.01 -42.19
CA THR A 333 20.65 71.21 -42.18
C THR A 333 21.33 69.88 -41.88
N GLU A 334 22.16 69.41 -42.80
CA GLU A 334 23.00 68.23 -42.64
C GLU A 334 24.45 68.65 -42.39
N PHE A 335 25.11 67.98 -41.45
CA PHE A 335 26.53 68.13 -41.15
C PHE A 335 27.19 66.77 -41.38
N ASP A 336 28.17 66.70 -42.27
CA ASP A 336 28.92 65.48 -42.58
C ASP A 336 30.41 65.75 -42.78
N SER A 337 31.17 64.73 -43.22
CA SER A 337 32.63 64.85 -43.44
C SER A 337 33.02 65.83 -44.55
N ASN A 338 32.09 66.18 -45.44
CA ASN A 338 32.34 67.09 -46.56
C ASN A 338 31.94 68.53 -46.21
N GLY A 339 31.11 68.73 -45.19
CA GLY A 339 30.83 70.03 -44.60
C GLY A 339 29.39 70.20 -44.13
N VAL A 340 28.86 71.43 -44.28
CA VAL A 340 27.50 71.81 -43.88
C VAL A 340 26.64 72.02 -45.13
N ARG A 341 25.45 71.42 -45.14
CA ARG A 341 24.46 71.55 -46.21
C ARG A 341 23.12 72.02 -45.66
N ALA A 342 22.61 73.12 -46.16
CA ALA A 342 21.24 73.56 -45.87
C ALA A 342 20.35 73.29 -47.09
N TYR A 343 19.15 72.77 -46.84
CA TYR A 343 18.13 72.48 -47.86
C TYR A 343 16.87 73.30 -47.61
N GLY A 344 16.24 73.73 -48.70
CA GLY A 344 15.01 74.48 -48.66
C GLY A 344 13.81 73.63 -48.24
N PRO A 345 12.66 74.24 -47.93
CA PRO A 345 11.44 73.52 -47.58
C PRO A 345 10.91 72.66 -48.76
N ASN A 346 10.44 71.46 -48.45
CA ASN A 346 10.02 70.44 -49.43
C ASN A 346 8.66 70.70 -50.12
N SER A 347 7.91 71.74 -49.75
CA SER A 347 6.57 71.96 -50.29
C SER A 347 6.60 72.75 -51.61
N GLY A 348 6.53 72.05 -52.75
CA GLY A 348 6.07 72.60 -54.04
C GLY A 348 7.16 73.16 -54.96
N ASN A 349 8.28 72.45 -55.09
CA ASN A 349 9.54 73.05 -55.47
C ASN A 349 9.63 73.94 -56.74
N PRO A 350 10.49 75.00 -56.74
CA PRO A 350 11.57 74.94 -57.75
C PRO A 350 13.06 74.99 -57.27
N MET A 351 13.43 75.27 -56.00
CA MET A 351 14.82 75.14 -55.45
C MET A 351 15.12 74.31 -54.16
N GLY A 352 14.24 73.43 -53.68
CA GLY A 352 14.37 72.29 -52.75
C GLY A 352 15.44 71.25 -53.10
N GLY A 353 16.46 71.69 -53.81
CA GLY A 353 17.80 71.16 -53.67
C GLY A 353 18.57 71.86 -52.54
N LEU A 354 19.87 71.66 -52.59
CA LEU A 354 20.86 72.28 -51.72
C LEU A 354 20.85 73.79 -51.88
N VAL A 355 20.51 74.53 -50.83
CA VAL A 355 20.40 76.00 -50.84
C VAL A 355 21.71 76.66 -50.44
N ALA A 356 22.48 76.01 -49.56
CA ALA A 356 23.81 76.45 -49.20
C ALA A 356 24.70 75.25 -48.88
N ARG A 357 25.97 75.36 -49.27
CA ARG A 357 27.00 74.40 -48.91
C ARG A 357 28.28 75.12 -48.51
N MET A 358 28.90 74.66 -47.43
CA MET A 358 30.19 75.17 -46.94
C MET A 358 31.06 73.97 -46.57
N GLY A 359 32.28 73.88 -47.12
CA GLY A 359 33.18 72.74 -46.90
C GLY A 359 33.99 72.36 -48.14
N VAL A 360 34.61 71.17 -48.10
CA VAL A 360 35.39 70.60 -49.21
C VAL A 360 34.43 69.73 -50.03
N TRP A 361 34.17 70.13 -51.27
CA TRP A 361 33.17 69.51 -52.15
C TRP A 361 33.82 69.02 -53.43
#